data_AF-A0A6J2QEL8-F1
#
_entry.id   AF-A0A6J2QEL8-F1
#
_cell.length_a   1.000
_cell.length_b   1.000
_cell.length_c   1.000
_cell.angle_alpha   90.00
_cell.angle_beta   90.00
_cell.angle_gamma   90.00
#
_symmetry.space_group_name_H-M   'P 1'
#
loop_
_entity.id
_entity.type
_entity.pdbx_description
1 polymer ?
#
loop_
_entity_poly.entity_id
_entity_poly.type
_entity_poly.pdbx_seq_one_letter_code
_entity_poly.pdbx_strand_id
1 'polypeptide(L)'
;MATLATTRCADKHCSGEGDSSSVKQLCTSPPVCDEDQRLARQKATQFLRIAEINRRQIEKLEKERTLSVQCRKNGWTDVPGELEEYEKVLEEERNAEKINLQKQLVKIHNGVRKFQRQLIDVKPTPELIERLKEIMTEVEISINSLKEEQRSCFEGLLKEERTCRQETAAYEKKIENLSLAVKPDPKLHTAPAVKTKPPDRDLPAEVRVLEAFLLKTGGPCGGWDQYDHQAFLKVLTKHSGQPVYRKEAKLYLPGKTLEEIEQHEDWHQELIYLQNRKREAIQRWKASKHQERQTRIQSQEEVEEEGRREKEAKSQAHQHRTQEEKREAARQLEEWREEKRRNEEHEEEQRLAEEIQKRRRAKVAVAGQLEVKLTIEEQLRLRREEEEEQGRRWKEEERREMDERRREAAKGIKRFNERDLHKVEAKLQVKQLREKEEEERQRRITAKLKEKVDGNVSRDPSRLTRPTKGWEERMKHIGPSGGGPVPQMFHRAVPTWRQGL
;
A
#
# COMPACT_ATOMS: atom_id res chain seq x y z
N MET A 1 10.16 6.09 42.93
CA MET A 1 11.62 5.89 42.75
C MET A 1 12.18 7.23 42.28
N ALA A 2 12.95 8.04 43.00
CA ALA A 2 13.72 7.98 44.26
C ALA A 2 13.60 9.38 44.93
N THR A 3 13.33 9.61 46.23
CA THR A 3 14.17 9.46 47.45
C THR A 3 15.57 10.06 47.29
N LEU A 4 16.16 10.98 48.07
CA LEU A 4 16.02 11.65 49.39
C LEU A 4 16.89 12.95 49.30
N ALA A 5 17.03 13.93 50.22
CA ALA A 5 16.97 13.91 51.67
C ALA A 5 16.80 15.33 52.25
N THR A 6 15.81 15.44 53.13
CA THR A 6 15.71 16.26 54.34
C THR A 6 16.87 16.08 55.33
N THR A 7 17.27 17.16 56.02
CA THR A 7 17.54 17.21 57.48
C THR A 7 17.29 18.67 57.93
N ARG A 8 16.27 19.01 58.71
CA ARG A 8 15.85 18.67 60.10
C ARG A 8 16.26 19.78 61.08
N CYS A 9 15.22 20.37 61.67
CA CYS A 9 15.15 21.32 62.78
C CYS A 9 15.99 20.96 64.01
N ALA A 10 16.28 21.97 64.84
CA ALA A 10 15.79 22.00 66.23
C ALA A 10 15.95 23.38 66.87
N ASP A 11 14.89 23.79 67.55
CA ASP A 11 14.73 24.94 68.44
C ASP A 11 15.72 25.02 69.60
N LYS A 12 15.90 26.24 70.14
CA LYS A 12 16.05 26.47 71.58
C LYS A 12 15.52 27.86 71.95
N HIS A 13 14.39 27.86 72.66
CA HIS A 13 13.92 28.95 73.52
C HIS A 13 14.93 29.24 74.64
N CYS A 14 15.07 30.51 75.05
CA CYS A 14 14.94 30.95 76.45
C CYS A 14 14.97 32.48 76.57
N SER A 15 14.09 32.98 77.43
CA SER A 15 13.87 34.37 77.86
C SER A 15 15.06 35.00 78.59
N GLY A 16 15.06 36.33 78.69
CA GLY A 16 15.81 37.08 79.69
C GLY A 16 15.67 38.60 79.52
N GLU A 17 14.82 39.21 80.37
CA GLU A 17 14.88 40.64 80.70
C GLU A 17 16.24 40.96 81.36
N GLY A 18 16.72 42.20 81.21
CA GLY A 18 17.94 42.62 81.89
C GLY A 18 18.38 44.03 81.51
N ASP A 19 18.04 44.95 82.39
CA ASP A 19 18.32 46.38 82.37
C ASP A 19 19.81 46.72 82.57
N SER A 20 20.15 47.98 82.26
CA SER A 20 21.24 48.79 82.86
C SER A 20 22.72 48.63 82.44
N SER A 21 23.17 49.71 81.80
CA SER A 21 24.34 50.54 82.18
C SER A 21 25.76 50.16 81.71
N SER A 22 26.32 51.11 80.95
CA SER A 22 27.65 51.71 81.14
C SER A 22 28.87 50.79 81.30
N VAL A 23 29.62 50.59 80.20
CA VAL A 23 31.08 50.68 80.23
C VAL A 23 31.57 51.29 78.91
N LYS A 24 32.15 52.50 79.01
CA LYS A 24 33.06 53.03 77.99
C LYS A 24 34.25 52.08 77.91
N GLN A 25 34.35 51.32 76.82
CA GLN A 25 35.59 50.66 76.46
C GLN A 25 36.04 51.22 75.11
N LEU A 26 37.02 52.14 75.19
CA LEU A 26 37.90 52.45 74.08
C LEU A 26 38.57 51.13 73.66
N CYS A 27 38.04 50.51 72.62
CA CYS A 27 38.75 49.50 71.85
C CYS A 27 38.97 50.09 70.47
N THR A 28 40.18 50.61 70.28
CA THR A 28 40.77 50.94 68.99
C THR A 28 40.64 49.72 68.07
N SER A 29 39.65 49.72 67.19
CA SER A 29 39.57 48.77 66.09
C SER A 29 40.64 49.16 65.05
N PRO A 30 41.33 48.17 64.43
CA PRO A 30 42.33 48.44 63.41
C PRO A 30 41.69 49.16 62.22
N PRO A 31 42.48 49.85 61.37
CA PRO A 31 41.93 50.50 60.18
C PRO A 31 41.33 49.42 59.30
N VAL A 32 40.00 49.30 59.32
CA VAL A 32 39.27 48.51 58.32
C VAL A 32 39.62 49.18 57.00
N CYS A 33 40.28 48.44 56.12
CA CYS A 33 40.68 48.92 54.80
C CYS A 33 39.48 49.61 54.14
N ASP A 34 39.67 50.87 53.74
CA ASP A 34 38.66 51.73 53.11
C ASP A 34 37.99 51.02 51.89
N GLU A 35 38.74 50.10 51.28
CA GLU A 35 38.28 49.20 50.21
C GLU A 35 37.17 48.22 50.63
N ASP A 36 37.22 47.60 51.82
CA ASP A 36 36.19 46.66 52.27
C ASP A 36 34.86 47.38 52.56
N GLN A 37 34.93 48.58 53.10
CA GLN A 37 33.76 49.40 53.37
C GLN A 37 33.14 49.95 52.07
N ARG A 38 33.98 50.26 51.07
CA ARG A 38 33.55 50.65 49.72
C ARG A 38 32.90 49.48 48.98
N LEU A 39 33.45 48.28 49.08
CA LEU A 39 32.89 47.07 48.48
C LEU A 39 31.54 46.69 49.11
N ALA A 40 31.42 46.81 50.44
CA ALA A 40 30.18 46.59 51.17
C ALA A 40 29.09 47.61 50.75
N ARG A 41 29.45 48.89 50.60
CA ARG A 41 28.54 49.92 50.08
C ARG A 41 28.09 49.63 48.65
N GLN A 42 28.98 49.19 47.78
CA GLN A 42 28.62 48.79 46.41
C GLN A 42 27.65 47.62 46.39
N LYS A 43 27.91 46.56 47.17
CA LYS A 43 26.99 45.41 47.31
C LYS A 43 25.63 45.83 47.85
N ALA A 44 25.58 46.73 48.84
CA ALA A 44 24.32 47.28 49.36
C ALA A 44 23.53 48.06 48.29
N THR A 45 24.20 48.88 47.48
CA THR A 45 23.53 49.61 46.37
C THR A 45 23.03 48.69 45.26
N GLN A 46 23.74 47.59 44.97
CA GLN A 46 23.26 46.58 44.04
C GLN A 46 22.04 45.83 44.59
N PHE A 47 22.08 45.46 45.87
CA PHE A 47 20.96 44.81 46.54
C PHE A 47 19.70 45.68 46.53
N LEU A 48 19.83 46.98 46.81
CA LEU A 48 18.70 47.92 46.74
C LEU A 48 18.13 48.07 45.33
N ARG A 49 18.98 48.06 44.29
CA ARG A 49 18.52 48.06 42.89
C ARG A 49 17.74 46.79 42.55
N ILE A 50 18.24 45.63 42.97
CA ILE A 50 17.56 44.35 42.73
C ILE A 50 16.24 44.29 43.52
N ALA A 51 16.23 44.76 44.76
CA ALA A 51 15.02 44.83 45.59
C ALA A 51 13.95 45.72 44.95
N GLU A 52 14.34 46.87 44.37
CA GLU A 52 13.44 47.77 43.67
C GLU A 52 12.88 47.16 42.37
N ILE A 53 13.70 46.42 41.62
CA ILE A 53 13.26 45.66 40.44
C ILE A 53 12.24 44.59 40.85
N ASN A 54 12.55 43.81 41.89
CA ASN A 54 11.65 42.77 42.40
C ASN A 54 10.34 43.37 42.93
N ARG A 55 10.39 44.52 43.62
CA ARG A 55 9.21 45.25 44.09
C ARG A 55 8.27 45.61 42.93
N ARG A 56 8.81 46.15 41.83
CA ARG A 56 8.02 46.46 40.63
C ARG A 56 7.44 45.22 39.96
N GLN A 57 8.18 44.11 39.96
CA GLN A 57 7.69 42.85 39.42
C GLN A 57 6.55 42.28 40.27
N ILE A 58 6.65 42.38 41.60
CA ILE A 58 5.58 41.98 42.53
C ILE A 58 4.33 42.84 42.29
N GLU A 59 4.47 44.16 42.22
CA GLU A 59 3.35 45.06 41.91
C GLU A 59 2.68 44.74 40.57
N LYS A 60 3.46 44.35 39.56
CA LYS A 60 2.94 43.91 38.27
C LYS A 60 2.13 42.61 38.40
N LEU A 61 2.69 41.60 39.07
CA LEU A 61 2.04 40.32 39.29
C LEU A 61 0.78 40.43 40.15
N GLU A 62 0.77 41.33 41.13
CA GLU A 62 -0.41 41.63 41.94
C GLU A 62 -1.53 42.27 41.11
N LYS A 63 -1.18 43.23 40.23
CA LYS A 63 -2.15 43.81 39.28
C LYS A 63 -2.72 42.75 38.34
N GLU A 64 -1.87 41.89 37.76
CA GLU A 64 -2.30 40.78 36.92
C GLU A 64 -3.21 39.80 37.67
N ARG A 65 -2.89 39.50 38.93
CA ARG A 65 -3.73 38.66 39.79
C ARG A 65 -5.09 39.30 40.06
N THR A 66 -5.14 40.60 40.35
CA THR A 66 -6.42 41.30 40.57
C THR A 66 -7.27 41.35 39.30
N LEU A 67 -6.66 41.57 38.14
CA LEU A 67 -7.34 41.51 36.85
C LEU A 67 -7.86 40.09 36.56
N SER A 68 -7.06 39.05 36.82
CA SER A 68 -7.48 37.66 36.67
C SER A 68 -8.67 37.30 37.57
N VAL A 69 -8.67 37.75 38.83
CA VAL A 69 -9.79 37.56 39.76
C VAL A 69 -11.03 38.33 39.28
N GLN A 70 -10.85 39.52 38.71
CA GLN A 70 -11.95 40.32 38.17
C GLN A 70 -12.56 39.69 36.90
N CYS A 71 -11.72 39.18 35.99
CA CYS A 71 -12.17 38.40 34.84
C CYS A 71 -12.98 37.16 35.28
N ARG A 72 -12.48 36.43 36.28
CA ARG A 72 -13.20 35.27 36.85
C ARG A 72 -14.55 35.65 37.47
N LYS A 73 -14.59 36.74 38.26
CA LYS A 73 -15.83 37.27 38.85
C LYS A 73 -16.84 37.73 37.80
N ASN A 74 -16.37 38.22 36.66
CA ASN A 74 -17.19 38.67 35.54
C ASN A 74 -17.60 37.53 34.59
N GLY A 75 -17.34 36.27 34.94
CA GLY A 75 -17.75 35.10 34.15
C GLY A 75 -16.77 34.68 33.04
N TRP A 76 -15.63 35.37 32.86
CA TRP A 76 -14.65 35.09 31.80
C TRP A 76 -13.72 33.91 32.14
N THR A 77 -14.20 32.93 32.91
CA THR A 77 -13.37 31.82 33.39
C THR A 77 -13.22 30.71 32.34
N ASP A 78 -14.18 30.59 31.41
CA ASP A 78 -14.28 29.47 30.45
C ASP A 78 -14.44 29.88 28.98
N VAL A 79 -14.21 31.16 28.66
CA VAL A 79 -14.30 31.67 27.28
C VAL A 79 -13.39 30.93 26.29
N PRO A 80 -12.17 30.49 26.66
CA PRO A 80 -11.36 29.63 25.80
C PRO A 80 -11.99 28.26 25.52
N GLY A 81 -12.71 27.67 26.48
CA GLY A 81 -13.39 26.39 26.33
C GLY A 81 -14.61 26.49 25.41
N GLU A 82 -15.45 27.50 25.62
CA GLU A 82 -16.63 27.77 24.78
C GLU A 82 -16.23 28.03 23.31
N LEU A 83 -15.12 28.74 23.07
CA LEU A 83 -14.62 29.00 21.72
C LEU A 83 -14.08 27.73 21.05
N GLU A 84 -13.40 26.86 21.80
CA GLU A 84 -12.90 25.57 21.31
C GLU A 84 -14.05 24.61 20.97
N GLU A 85 -15.12 24.60 21.79
CA GLU A 85 -16.35 23.85 21.50
C GLU A 85 -17.03 24.38 20.22
N TYR A 86 -17.12 25.69 20.05
CA TYR A 86 -17.67 26.30 18.84
C TYR A 86 -16.82 25.98 17.60
N GLU A 87 -15.49 26.01 17.70
CA GLU A 87 -14.59 25.62 16.62
C GLU A 87 -14.76 24.14 16.22
N LYS A 88 -14.96 23.24 17.19
CA LYS A 88 -15.27 21.82 16.93
C LYS A 88 -16.57 21.66 16.17
N VAL A 89 -17.63 22.38 16.56
CA VAL A 89 -18.92 22.34 15.85
C VAL A 89 -18.75 22.78 14.39
N LEU A 90 -18.05 23.89 14.14
CA LEU A 90 -17.78 24.37 12.78
C LEU A 90 -16.94 23.38 11.96
N GLU A 91 -16.02 22.67 12.59
CA GLU A 91 -15.22 21.62 11.93
C GLU A 91 -16.08 20.40 11.57
N GLU A 92 -16.98 19.98 12.46
CA GLU A 92 -17.95 18.91 12.19
C GLU A 92 -18.89 19.27 11.04
N GLU A 93 -19.42 20.49 11.01
CA GLU A 93 -20.26 21.01 9.92
C GLU A 93 -19.52 21.01 8.58
N ARG A 94 -18.29 21.53 8.55
CA ARG A 94 -17.44 21.55 7.35
C ARG A 94 -17.14 20.14 6.84
N ASN A 95 -16.92 19.20 7.75
CA ASN A 95 -16.69 17.79 7.41
C ASN A 95 -17.97 17.14 6.85
N ALA A 96 -19.13 17.44 7.43
CA ALA A 96 -20.42 16.95 6.95
C ALA A 96 -20.73 17.47 5.53
N GLU A 97 -20.49 18.76 5.27
CA GLU A 97 -20.64 19.35 3.93
C GLU A 97 -19.71 18.70 2.91
N LYS A 98 -18.44 18.47 3.28
CA LYS A 98 -17.46 17.78 2.42
C LYS A 98 -17.92 16.37 2.06
N ILE A 99 -18.43 15.61 3.03
CA ILE A 99 -18.95 14.25 2.80
C ILE A 99 -20.18 14.29 1.89
N ASN A 100 -21.10 15.23 2.11
CA ASN A 100 -22.29 15.41 1.29
C ASN A 100 -21.93 15.74 -0.17
N LEU A 101 -21.02 16.69 -0.39
CA LEU A 101 -20.48 17.04 -1.70
C LEU A 101 -19.86 15.84 -2.43
N GLN A 102 -19.03 15.07 -1.72
CA GLN A 102 -18.43 13.86 -2.29
C GLN A 102 -19.50 12.84 -2.69
N LYS A 103 -20.53 12.63 -1.85
CA LYS A 103 -21.65 11.72 -2.14
C LYS A 103 -22.41 12.15 -3.39
N GLN A 104 -22.70 13.44 -3.55
CA GLN A 104 -23.39 13.99 -4.72
C GLN A 104 -22.54 13.85 -5.99
N LEU A 105 -21.24 14.13 -5.91
CA LEU A 105 -20.32 13.99 -7.05
C LEU A 105 -20.19 12.52 -7.49
N VAL A 106 -20.08 11.58 -6.54
CA VAL A 106 -20.07 10.15 -6.83
C VAL A 106 -21.36 9.70 -7.51
N LYS A 107 -22.53 10.22 -7.09
CA LYS A 107 -23.81 9.94 -7.74
C LYS A 107 -23.81 10.38 -9.21
N ILE A 108 -23.39 11.61 -9.48
CA ILE A 108 -23.28 12.15 -10.85
C ILE A 108 -22.31 11.31 -11.67
N HIS A 109 -21.12 11.05 -11.14
CA HIS A 109 -20.10 10.26 -11.82
C HIS A 109 -20.58 8.83 -12.16
N ASN A 110 -21.29 8.18 -11.23
CA ASN A 110 -21.87 6.86 -11.46
C ASN A 110 -22.96 6.89 -12.53
N GLY A 111 -23.79 7.94 -12.56
CA GLY A 111 -24.78 8.17 -13.61
C GLY A 111 -24.15 8.35 -14.99
N VAL A 112 -23.08 9.17 -15.09
CA VAL A 112 -22.31 9.35 -16.34
C VAL A 112 -21.66 8.04 -16.78
N ARG A 113 -21.06 7.27 -15.86
CA ARG A 113 -20.47 5.96 -16.18
C ARG A 113 -21.53 4.94 -16.62
N LYS A 114 -22.75 5.02 -16.08
CA LYS A 114 -23.89 4.18 -16.51
C LYS A 114 -24.31 4.55 -17.93
N PHE A 115 -24.42 5.85 -18.22
CA PHE A 115 -24.70 6.39 -19.55
C PHE A 115 -23.65 5.94 -20.58
N GLN A 116 -22.37 6.08 -20.26
CA GLN A 116 -21.26 5.65 -21.13
C GLN A 116 -21.28 4.15 -21.41
N ARG A 117 -21.56 3.31 -20.40
CA ARG A 117 -21.64 1.85 -20.59
C ARG A 117 -22.77 1.44 -21.54
N GLN A 118 -23.89 2.17 -21.54
CA GLN A 118 -25.01 1.90 -22.45
C GLN A 118 -24.76 2.39 -23.89
N LEU A 119 -23.73 3.22 -24.10
CA LEU A 119 -23.31 3.70 -25.41
C LEU A 119 -22.29 2.79 -26.12
N ILE A 120 -21.64 1.87 -25.40
CA ILE A 120 -20.61 0.98 -25.97
C ILE A 120 -21.28 -0.22 -26.65
N ASP A 121 -21.09 -0.33 -27.97
CA ASP A 121 -21.44 -1.49 -28.83
C ASP A 121 -22.92 -1.91 -28.89
N VAL A 122 -23.86 -0.96 -28.96
CA VAL A 122 -25.29 -1.28 -29.14
C VAL A 122 -25.89 -0.58 -30.36
N LYS A 123 -26.60 -1.34 -31.21
CA LYS A 123 -27.43 -0.76 -32.29
C LYS A 123 -28.53 0.11 -31.68
N PRO A 124 -28.74 1.35 -32.15
CA PRO A 124 -29.74 2.25 -31.59
C PRO A 124 -31.14 1.68 -31.80
N THR A 125 -31.69 1.13 -30.73
CA THR A 125 -33.08 0.65 -30.64
C THR A 125 -33.90 1.75 -29.96
N PRO A 126 -35.16 2.01 -30.36
CA PRO A 126 -35.98 3.07 -29.75
C PRO A 126 -36.04 2.99 -28.21
N GLU A 127 -36.16 1.78 -27.67
CA GLU A 127 -36.17 1.51 -26.22
C GLU A 127 -34.83 1.80 -25.52
N LEU A 128 -33.71 1.70 -26.24
CA LEU A 128 -32.40 2.07 -25.71
C LEU A 128 -32.26 3.59 -25.67
N ILE A 129 -32.76 4.28 -26.70
CA ILE A 129 -32.74 5.75 -26.77
C ILE A 129 -33.57 6.34 -25.62
N GLU A 130 -34.75 5.81 -25.33
CA GLU A 130 -35.57 6.27 -24.20
C GLU A 130 -34.86 6.04 -22.85
N ARG A 131 -34.26 4.86 -22.63
CA ARG A 131 -33.44 4.59 -21.42
C ARG A 131 -32.24 5.53 -21.30
N LEU A 132 -31.62 5.89 -22.41
CA LEU A 132 -30.47 6.79 -22.43
C LEU A 132 -30.88 8.23 -22.12
N LYS A 133 -32.04 8.68 -22.62
CA LYS A 133 -32.66 9.96 -22.26
C LYS A 133 -33.00 10.02 -20.78
N GLU A 134 -33.60 8.96 -20.22
CA GLU A 134 -33.89 8.88 -18.78
C GLU A 134 -32.61 9.07 -17.94
N ILE A 135 -31.54 8.35 -18.25
CA ILE A 135 -30.26 8.49 -17.53
C ILE A 135 -29.66 9.88 -17.71
N MET A 136 -29.74 10.46 -18.91
CA MET A 136 -29.29 11.82 -19.17
C MET A 136 -30.05 12.83 -18.31
N THR A 137 -31.38 12.73 -18.27
CA THR A 137 -32.23 13.60 -17.45
C THR A 137 -31.95 13.42 -15.95
N GLU A 138 -31.71 12.20 -15.47
CA GLU A 138 -31.37 11.93 -14.07
C GLU A 138 -30.02 12.57 -13.68
N VAL A 139 -29.03 12.49 -14.57
CA VAL A 139 -27.72 13.12 -14.39
C VAL A 139 -27.85 14.64 -14.42
N GLU A 140 -28.62 15.20 -15.36
CA GLU A 140 -28.85 16.64 -15.47
C GLU A 140 -29.59 17.19 -14.24
N ILE A 141 -30.63 16.51 -13.76
CA ILE A 141 -31.32 16.84 -12.50
C ILE A 141 -30.35 16.79 -11.33
N SER A 142 -29.49 15.77 -11.25
CA SER A 142 -28.50 15.66 -10.16
C SER A 142 -27.46 16.80 -10.19
N ILE A 143 -27.01 17.20 -11.39
CA ILE A 143 -26.09 18.34 -11.57
C ILE A 143 -26.77 19.67 -11.18
N ASN A 144 -28.00 19.89 -11.64
CA ASN A 144 -28.75 21.11 -11.34
C ASN A 144 -29.10 21.21 -9.86
N SER A 145 -29.48 20.10 -9.23
CA SER A 145 -29.72 20.03 -7.77
C SER A 145 -28.46 20.39 -6.99
N LEU A 146 -27.30 19.81 -7.34
CA LEU A 146 -26.03 20.15 -6.70
C LEU A 146 -25.71 21.64 -6.85
N LYS A 147 -25.85 22.20 -8.06
CA LYS A 147 -25.62 23.63 -8.30
C LYS A 147 -26.55 24.52 -7.48
N GLU A 148 -27.82 24.16 -7.35
CA GLU A 148 -28.80 24.92 -6.58
C GLU A 148 -28.50 24.87 -5.08
N GLU A 149 -28.21 23.68 -4.55
CA GLU A 149 -27.87 23.49 -3.14
C GLU A 149 -26.59 24.27 -2.76
N GLN A 150 -25.57 24.23 -3.62
CA GLN A 150 -24.34 25.01 -3.40
C GLN A 150 -24.58 26.52 -3.48
N ARG A 151 -25.42 26.99 -4.40
CA ARG A 151 -25.81 28.41 -4.47
C ARG A 151 -26.55 28.84 -3.20
N SER A 152 -27.51 28.04 -2.75
CA SER A 152 -28.29 28.31 -1.55
C SER A 152 -27.42 28.33 -0.28
N CYS A 153 -26.51 27.36 -0.13
CA CYS A 153 -25.56 27.32 0.98
C CYS A 153 -24.64 28.56 0.99
N PHE A 154 -24.04 28.89 -0.16
CA PHE A 154 -23.16 30.06 -0.27
C PHE A 154 -23.90 31.38 0.02
N GLU A 155 -25.16 31.52 -0.41
CA GLU A 155 -25.98 32.68 -0.09
C GLU A 155 -26.26 32.78 1.43
N GLY A 156 -26.49 31.65 2.09
CA GLY A 156 -26.63 31.57 3.55
C GLY A 156 -25.37 32.06 4.27
N LEU A 157 -24.22 31.48 3.93
CA LEU A 157 -22.92 31.85 4.51
C LEU A 157 -22.59 33.34 4.29
N LEU A 158 -22.90 33.91 3.12
CA LEU A 158 -22.69 35.34 2.87
C LEU A 158 -23.56 36.25 3.74
N LYS A 159 -24.79 35.81 4.08
CA LYS A 159 -25.68 36.55 5.00
C LYS A 159 -25.15 36.48 6.42
N GLU A 160 -24.70 35.32 6.86
CA GLU A 160 -24.06 35.14 8.17
C GLU A 160 -22.78 35.96 8.29
N GLU A 161 -21.88 35.88 7.32
CA GLU A 161 -20.65 36.66 7.29
C GLU A 161 -20.93 38.17 7.35
N ARG A 162 -21.97 38.65 6.64
CA ARG A 162 -22.41 40.04 6.73
C ARG A 162 -22.91 40.40 8.13
N THR A 163 -23.68 39.52 8.75
CA THR A 163 -24.24 39.75 10.09
C THR A 163 -23.12 39.77 11.13
N CYS A 164 -22.23 38.77 11.14
CA CYS A 164 -21.07 38.72 12.02
C CYS A 164 -20.16 39.95 11.85
N ARG A 165 -19.89 40.38 10.61
CA ARG A 165 -19.12 41.61 10.35
C ARG A 165 -19.80 42.86 10.94
N GLN A 166 -21.12 42.97 10.85
CA GLN A 166 -21.87 44.08 11.44
C GLN A 166 -21.84 44.05 12.97
N GLU A 167 -21.97 42.86 13.57
CA GLU A 167 -21.90 42.67 15.02
C GLU A 167 -20.51 43.03 15.55
N THR A 168 -19.44 42.53 14.94
CA THR A 168 -18.06 42.87 15.32
C THR A 168 -17.84 44.38 15.23
N ALA A 169 -18.26 45.03 14.15
CA ALA A 169 -18.15 46.49 14.01
C ALA A 169 -18.97 47.25 15.08
N ALA A 170 -20.13 46.72 15.49
CA ALA A 170 -20.92 47.29 16.57
C ALA A 170 -20.22 47.14 17.93
N TYR A 171 -19.60 45.98 18.20
CA TYR A 171 -18.81 45.75 19.40
C TYR A 171 -17.54 46.61 19.44
N GLU A 172 -16.83 46.75 18.32
CA GLU A 172 -15.67 47.65 18.19
C GLU A 172 -16.06 49.09 18.56
N LYS A 173 -17.13 49.62 17.96
CA LYS A 173 -17.65 50.95 18.31
C LYS A 173 -18.04 51.05 19.79
N LYS A 174 -18.63 49.99 20.36
CA LYS A 174 -18.98 49.96 21.78
C LYS A 174 -17.72 50.01 22.66
N ILE A 175 -16.66 49.29 22.29
CA ILE A 175 -15.37 49.29 23.00
C ILE A 175 -14.70 50.65 22.86
N GLU A 176 -14.70 51.27 21.69
CA GLU A 176 -14.18 52.62 21.46
C GLU A 176 -14.92 53.65 22.32
N ASN A 177 -16.26 53.60 22.33
CA ASN A 177 -17.09 54.47 23.16
C ASN A 177 -16.84 54.27 24.67
N LEU A 178 -16.69 53.02 25.12
CA LEU A 178 -16.31 52.71 26.49
C LEU A 178 -14.90 53.20 26.83
N SER A 179 -13.95 53.07 25.89
CA SER A 179 -12.57 53.55 26.05
C SER A 179 -12.51 55.08 26.14
N LEU A 180 -13.40 55.78 25.44
CA LEU A 180 -13.58 57.23 25.56
C LEU A 180 -14.25 57.64 26.88
N ALA A 181 -15.12 56.79 27.44
CA ALA A 181 -15.78 57.00 28.73
C ALA A 181 -14.86 56.73 29.94
N VAL A 182 -13.77 55.95 29.77
CA VAL A 182 -12.79 55.61 30.82
C VAL A 182 -11.63 56.61 30.87
N LYS A 183 -11.94 57.92 30.83
CA LYS A 183 -11.06 58.91 31.49
C LYS A 183 -11.30 58.80 33.00
N PRO A 184 -10.27 58.92 33.85
CA PRO A 184 -10.37 58.44 35.21
C PRO A 184 -11.27 59.37 36.02
N ASP A 185 -12.40 58.84 36.44
CA ASP A 185 -12.99 59.28 37.70
C ASP A 185 -13.51 58.05 38.44
N PRO A 186 -12.87 57.64 39.55
CA PRO A 186 -13.48 56.72 40.47
C PRO A 186 -13.81 57.49 41.75
N LYS A 187 -14.94 58.20 41.77
CA LYS A 187 -15.63 58.49 43.04
C LYS A 187 -17.14 58.33 42.91
N LEU A 188 -17.55 57.18 43.46
CA LEU A 188 -18.82 56.86 44.08
C LEU A 188 -19.72 58.08 44.38
N HIS A 189 -20.99 57.92 44.02
CA HIS A 189 -22.10 58.75 44.45
C HIS A 189 -22.03 59.10 45.94
N THR A 190 -21.79 60.36 46.27
CA THR A 190 -22.23 61.02 47.50
C THR A 190 -22.37 62.52 47.22
N ALA A 191 -23.41 63.11 47.82
CA ALA A 191 -24.05 64.41 47.60
C ALA A 191 -23.12 65.66 47.51
N PRO A 192 -23.64 66.80 46.99
CA PRO A 192 -22.82 67.93 46.57
C PRO A 192 -22.50 68.86 47.74
N ALA A 193 -21.21 69.07 48.00
CA ALA A 193 -20.73 70.17 48.82
C ALA A 193 -19.67 70.96 48.04
N VAL A 194 -20.10 72.15 47.62
CA VAL A 194 -19.29 73.21 47.00
C VAL A 194 -18.12 73.56 47.91
N LYS A 195 -16.88 73.24 47.49
CA LYS A 195 -15.65 74.02 47.79
C LYS A 195 -14.63 73.85 46.66
N THR A 196 -14.50 74.90 45.86
CA THR A 196 -13.47 75.11 44.84
C THR A 196 -12.06 75.11 45.46
N LYS A 197 -11.19 74.22 44.96
CA LYS A 197 -9.72 74.34 45.02
C LYS A 197 -9.19 74.22 43.58
N PRO A 198 -8.10 74.93 43.22
CA PRO A 198 -7.73 75.15 41.83
C PRO A 198 -7.07 73.91 41.19
N PRO A 199 -7.16 73.77 39.86
CA PRO A 199 -6.54 72.70 39.09
C PRO A 199 -5.05 73.02 38.86
N ASP A 200 -4.18 72.74 39.84
CA ASP A 200 -2.75 73.14 39.80
C ASP A 200 -1.76 71.96 39.85
N ARG A 201 -2.04 70.84 39.15
CA ARG A 201 -1.05 69.74 39.06
C ARG A 201 -0.75 69.19 37.68
N ASP A 202 -1.50 69.52 36.64
CA ASP A 202 -1.32 68.92 35.30
C ASP A 202 -0.85 69.90 34.21
N LEU A 203 -0.53 71.14 34.58
CA LEU A 203 -0.08 72.15 33.62
C LEU A 203 1.46 72.11 33.44
N PRO A 204 1.97 72.21 32.20
CA PRO A 204 3.41 72.30 31.92
C PRO A 204 4.08 73.37 32.76
N ALA A 205 5.35 73.16 33.13
CA ALA A 205 6.10 74.07 34.00
C ALA A 205 6.08 75.52 33.47
N GLU A 206 6.15 75.69 32.16
CA GLU A 206 6.10 76.99 31.48
C GLU A 206 4.72 77.66 31.60
N VAL A 207 3.64 76.88 31.64
CA VAL A 207 2.27 77.39 31.84
C VAL A 207 2.10 77.84 33.30
N ARG A 208 2.63 77.07 34.25
CA ARG A 208 2.60 77.41 35.67
C ARG A 208 3.41 78.67 36.00
N VAL A 209 4.55 78.86 35.35
CA VAL A 209 5.37 80.08 35.52
C VAL A 209 4.61 81.31 35.02
N LEU A 210 3.94 81.24 33.86
CA LEU A 210 3.12 82.33 33.34
C LEU A 210 1.92 82.64 34.25
N GLU A 211 1.20 81.62 34.73
CA GLU A 211 0.05 81.81 35.62
C GLU A 211 0.46 82.36 36.99
N ALA A 212 1.56 81.88 37.56
CA ALA A 212 2.11 82.42 38.80
C ALA A 212 2.61 83.87 38.63
N PHE A 213 3.18 84.21 37.47
CA PHE A 213 3.59 85.57 37.15
C PHE A 213 2.38 86.51 37.06
N LEU A 214 1.33 86.11 36.35
CA LEU A 214 0.09 86.89 36.24
C LEU A 214 -0.60 87.07 37.61
N LEU A 215 -0.65 86.03 38.44
CA LEU A 215 -1.23 86.10 39.78
C LEU A 215 -0.45 87.06 40.70
N LYS A 216 0.89 87.10 40.58
CA LYS A 216 1.74 87.99 41.39
C LYS A 216 1.73 89.44 40.94
N THR A 217 1.51 89.69 39.65
CA THR A 217 1.67 91.03 39.03
C THR A 217 0.35 91.75 38.77
N GLY A 218 -0.76 91.26 39.32
CA GLY A 218 -2.07 91.93 39.17
C GLY A 218 -2.78 91.63 37.85
N GLY A 219 -2.52 90.46 37.25
CA GLY A 219 -3.27 89.91 36.14
C GLY A 219 -2.79 90.38 34.75
N PRO A 220 -3.65 90.28 33.72
CA PRO A 220 -3.29 90.56 32.33
C PRO A 220 -2.88 92.00 32.02
N CYS A 221 -3.14 92.95 32.92
CA CYS A 221 -2.80 94.37 32.79
C CYS A 221 -1.74 94.83 33.80
N GLY A 222 -1.05 93.91 34.50
CA GLY A 222 0.06 94.29 35.39
C GLY A 222 -0.36 95.15 36.59
N GLY A 223 -1.63 95.07 37.01
CA GLY A 223 -2.20 95.94 38.04
C GLY A 223 -2.54 97.36 37.59
N TRP A 224 -2.33 97.68 36.30
CA TRP A 224 -2.84 98.92 35.70
C TRP A 224 -4.31 98.76 35.29
N ASP A 225 -5.02 99.89 35.18
CA ASP A 225 -6.34 99.86 34.58
C ASP A 225 -6.25 99.55 33.07
N GLN A 226 -7.39 99.11 32.52
CA GLN A 226 -7.47 98.66 31.14
C GLN A 226 -7.21 99.80 30.12
N TYR A 227 -7.55 101.04 30.47
CA TYR A 227 -7.40 102.20 29.58
C TYR A 227 -5.95 102.67 29.53
N ASP A 228 -5.31 102.79 30.69
CA ASP A 228 -3.89 103.12 30.87
C ASP A 228 -3.01 102.06 30.21
N HIS A 229 -3.29 100.78 30.44
CA HIS A 229 -2.55 99.70 29.78
C HIS A 229 -2.69 99.76 28.25
N GLN A 230 -3.89 100.04 27.73
CA GLN A 230 -4.11 100.15 26.29
C GLN A 230 -3.43 101.40 25.69
N ALA A 231 -3.43 102.53 26.41
CA ALA A 231 -2.72 103.74 26.00
C ALA A 231 -1.20 103.49 25.95
N PHE A 232 -0.65 102.81 26.97
CA PHE A 232 0.73 102.35 26.98
C PHE A 232 1.07 101.48 25.77
N LEU A 233 0.28 100.44 25.48
CA LEU A 233 0.53 99.54 24.34
C LEU A 233 0.50 100.26 22.99
N LYS A 234 -0.42 101.22 22.81
CA LYS A 234 -0.49 102.03 21.58
C LYS A 234 0.77 102.86 21.38
N VAL A 235 1.28 103.51 22.43
CA VAL A 235 2.51 104.31 22.36
C VAL A 235 3.73 103.42 22.18
N LEU A 236 3.80 102.29 22.88
CA LEU A 236 4.88 101.30 22.77
C LEU A 236 4.99 100.73 21.34
N THR A 237 3.85 100.40 20.73
CA THR A 237 3.79 99.88 19.35
C THR A 237 4.17 100.94 18.33
N LYS A 238 3.76 102.21 18.54
CA LYS A 238 4.11 103.34 17.67
C LYS A 238 5.61 103.62 17.61
N HIS A 239 6.33 103.39 18.71
CA HIS A 239 7.77 103.62 18.83
C HIS A 239 8.62 102.36 18.70
N SER A 240 8.01 101.20 18.38
CA SER A 240 8.72 99.92 18.27
C SER A 240 9.63 99.60 19.48
N GLY A 241 9.24 100.01 20.68
CA GLY A 241 10.03 99.82 21.91
C GLY A 241 11.24 100.75 22.09
N GLN A 242 11.39 101.81 21.30
CA GLN A 242 12.48 102.79 21.47
C GLN A 242 12.27 103.68 22.70
N PRO A 243 13.29 103.99 23.54
CA PRO A 243 13.13 104.71 24.82
C PRO A 243 12.42 106.07 24.74
N VAL A 244 12.34 106.65 23.53
CA VAL A 244 11.56 107.86 23.21
C VAL A 244 10.08 107.68 23.56
N TYR A 245 9.57 106.44 23.54
CA TYR A 245 8.19 106.11 23.89
C TYR A 245 7.85 106.52 25.33
N ARG A 246 8.79 106.47 26.28
CA ARG A 246 8.55 106.78 27.71
C ARG A 246 8.08 108.22 27.92
N LYS A 247 8.68 109.14 27.16
CA LYS A 247 8.34 110.57 27.18
C LYS A 247 6.97 110.84 26.57
N GLU A 248 6.61 110.12 25.51
CA GLU A 248 5.29 110.23 24.88
C GLU A 248 4.21 109.53 25.73
N ALA A 249 4.49 108.39 26.33
CA ALA A 249 3.56 107.64 27.18
C ALA A 249 3.13 108.47 28.40
N LYS A 250 4.04 109.25 28.98
CA LYS A 250 3.74 110.18 30.08
C LYS A 250 2.68 111.23 29.71
N LEU A 251 2.59 111.63 28.44
CA LEU A 251 1.58 112.61 27.99
C LEU A 251 0.18 112.00 27.95
N TYR A 252 0.09 110.69 27.71
CA TYR A 252 -1.18 109.96 27.59
C TYR A 252 -1.60 109.24 28.88
N LEU A 253 -0.77 109.27 29.92
CA LEU A 253 -1.00 108.63 31.23
C LEU A 253 -0.94 109.66 32.37
N PRO A 254 -1.95 110.54 32.52
CA PRO A 254 -1.97 111.54 33.56
C PRO A 254 -2.18 110.88 34.92
N GLY A 255 -1.10 110.71 35.69
CA GLY A 255 -1.14 110.05 37.00
C GLY A 255 -0.08 108.97 37.18
N LYS A 256 0.66 108.61 36.11
CA LYS A 256 1.76 107.66 36.18
C LYS A 256 3.12 108.35 36.16
N THR A 257 4.04 107.86 36.99
CA THR A 257 5.44 108.35 36.98
C THR A 257 6.23 107.72 35.84
N LEU A 258 7.40 108.29 35.51
CA LEU A 258 8.26 107.69 34.48
C LEU A 258 8.78 106.32 34.94
N GLU A 259 9.06 106.21 36.23
CA GLU A 259 9.51 105.00 36.90
C GLU A 259 8.44 103.90 36.87
N GLU A 260 7.16 104.25 37.03
CA GLU A 260 6.04 103.31 36.88
C GLU A 260 5.89 102.83 35.44
N ILE A 261 6.09 103.70 34.45
CA ILE A 261 6.07 103.33 33.02
C ILE A 261 7.22 102.37 32.69
N GLU A 262 8.41 102.59 33.26
CA GLU A 262 9.57 101.70 33.11
C GLU A 262 9.32 100.32 33.74
N GLN A 263 8.80 100.27 34.96
CA GLN A 263 8.45 99.01 35.62
C GLN A 263 7.38 98.23 34.84
N HIS A 264 6.42 98.94 34.22
CA HIS A 264 5.39 98.33 33.39
C HIS A 264 5.92 97.82 32.05
N GLU A 265 6.94 98.48 31.50
CA GLU A 265 7.67 97.99 30.34
C GLU A 265 8.39 96.68 30.64
N ASP A 266 9.15 96.63 31.73
CA ASP A 266 9.87 95.43 32.16
C ASP A 266 8.89 94.27 32.41
N TRP A 267 7.76 94.56 33.07
CA TRP A 267 6.67 93.60 33.25
C TRP A 267 6.10 93.09 31.91
N HIS A 268 5.84 93.98 30.96
CA HIS A 268 5.28 93.61 29.66
C HIS A 268 6.26 92.78 28.81
N GLN A 269 7.55 93.08 28.88
CA GLN A 269 8.60 92.28 28.24
C GLN A 269 8.66 90.86 28.84
N GLU A 270 8.62 90.74 30.16
CA GLU A 270 8.59 89.45 30.85
C GLU A 270 7.31 88.67 30.53
N LEU A 271 6.16 89.35 30.44
CA LEU A 271 4.90 88.73 30.02
C LEU A 271 5.00 88.12 28.61
N ILE A 272 5.55 88.86 27.64
CA ILE A 272 5.75 88.38 26.27
C ILE A 272 6.69 87.17 26.27
N TYR A 273 7.79 87.25 27.01
CA TYR A 273 8.76 86.16 27.14
C TYR A 273 8.09 84.88 27.66
N LEU A 274 7.32 84.96 28.74
CA LEU A 274 6.61 83.82 29.31
C LEU A 274 5.52 83.26 28.40
N GLN A 275 4.77 84.12 27.69
CA GLN A 275 3.80 83.69 26.69
C GLN A 275 4.47 82.95 25.53
N ASN A 276 5.62 83.43 25.05
CA ASN A 276 6.38 82.76 24.00
C ASN A 276 6.92 81.41 24.47
N ARG A 277 7.46 81.31 25.69
CA ARG A 277 7.87 80.01 26.27
C ARG A 277 6.73 79.01 26.38
N LYS A 278 5.53 79.46 26.77
CA LYS A 278 4.33 78.61 26.76
C LYS A 278 4.00 78.10 25.35
N ARG A 279 4.05 78.97 24.33
CA ARG A 279 3.80 78.60 22.93
C ARG A 279 4.84 77.60 22.42
N GLU A 280 6.12 77.83 22.70
CA GLU A 280 7.22 76.93 22.34
C GLU A 280 7.08 75.56 22.99
N ALA A 281 6.74 75.51 24.28
CA ALA A 281 6.53 74.24 25.00
C ALA A 281 5.39 73.43 24.37
N ILE A 282 4.28 74.08 23.99
CA ILE A 282 3.15 73.44 23.30
C ILE A 282 3.58 72.93 21.92
N GLN A 283 4.34 73.71 21.15
CA GLN A 283 4.82 73.30 19.83
C GLN A 283 5.78 72.12 19.93
N ARG A 284 6.74 72.13 20.87
CA ARG A 284 7.66 71.01 21.12
C ARG A 284 6.91 69.75 21.52
N TRP A 285 5.90 69.87 22.39
CA TRP A 285 5.05 68.75 22.78
C TRP A 285 4.29 68.16 21.58
N LYS A 286 3.71 69.00 20.72
CA LYS A 286 3.04 68.55 19.48
C LYS A 286 4.00 67.84 18.52
N ALA A 287 5.19 68.41 18.31
CA ALA A 287 6.21 67.82 17.45
C ALA A 287 6.70 66.47 17.99
N SER A 288 6.98 66.39 19.28
CA SER A 288 7.37 65.14 19.95
C SER A 288 6.28 64.07 19.84
N LYS A 289 5.01 64.43 20.04
CA LYS A 289 3.89 63.48 19.88
C LYS A 289 3.69 63.02 18.45
N HIS A 290 3.92 63.90 17.47
CA HIS A 290 3.87 63.52 16.06
C HIS A 290 5.00 62.55 15.70
N GLN A 291 6.22 62.83 16.15
CA GLN A 291 7.38 61.97 15.94
C GLN A 291 7.19 60.59 16.60
N GLU A 292 6.71 60.54 17.84
CA GLU A 292 6.40 59.28 18.55
C GLU A 292 5.35 58.44 17.79
N ARG A 293 4.35 59.08 17.18
CA ARG A 293 3.37 58.39 16.35
C ARG A 293 4.02 57.83 15.07
N GLN A 294 4.89 58.61 14.41
CA GLN A 294 5.58 58.18 13.21
C GLN A 294 6.52 57.00 13.48
N THR A 295 7.30 57.04 14.57
CA THR A 295 8.19 55.92 14.93
C THR A 295 7.41 54.67 15.30
N ARG A 296 6.26 54.81 15.96
CA ARG A 296 5.36 53.67 16.22
C ARG A 296 4.79 53.06 14.95
N ILE A 297 4.41 53.87 13.96
CA ILE A 297 3.94 53.37 12.66
C ILE A 297 5.08 52.67 11.92
N GLN A 298 6.26 53.28 11.83
CA GLN A 298 7.43 52.69 11.16
C GLN A 298 7.84 51.35 11.77
N SER A 299 7.94 51.28 13.10
CA SER A 299 8.25 50.02 13.80
C SER A 299 7.19 48.94 13.57
N GLN A 300 5.91 49.30 13.46
CA GLN A 300 4.85 48.35 13.11
C GLN A 300 4.98 47.86 11.66
N GLU A 301 5.22 48.78 10.72
CA GLU A 301 5.44 48.44 9.30
C GLU A 301 6.68 47.56 9.09
N GLU A 302 7.77 47.83 9.80
CA GLU A 302 8.99 47.00 9.76
C GLU A 302 8.73 45.58 10.27
N VAL A 303 7.98 45.42 11.36
CA VAL A 303 7.58 44.10 11.90
C VAL A 303 6.66 43.36 10.93
N GLU A 304 5.71 44.06 10.29
CA GLU A 304 4.82 43.47 9.30
C GLU A 304 5.57 43.05 8.02
N GLU A 305 6.52 43.87 7.55
CA GLU A 305 7.41 43.56 6.42
C GLU A 305 8.29 42.34 6.70
N GLU A 306 8.93 42.28 7.87
CA GLU A 306 9.74 41.13 8.26
C GLU A 306 8.89 39.86 8.36
N GLY A 307 7.66 39.98 8.89
CA GLY A 307 6.69 38.89 8.91
C GLY A 307 6.26 38.43 7.51
N ARG A 308 6.14 39.34 6.54
CA ARG A 308 5.88 38.99 5.13
C ARG A 308 7.05 38.21 4.54
N ARG A 309 8.28 38.70 4.71
CA ARG A 309 9.50 38.04 4.19
C ARG A 309 9.71 36.66 4.79
N GLU A 310 9.48 36.50 6.09
CA GLU A 310 9.60 35.19 6.75
C GLU A 310 8.57 34.19 6.20
N LYS A 311 7.33 34.62 5.97
CA LYS A 311 6.28 33.77 5.36
C LYS A 311 6.62 33.39 3.92
N GLU A 312 7.15 34.33 3.14
CA GLU A 312 7.60 34.06 1.77
C GLU A 312 8.77 33.07 1.74
N ALA A 313 9.77 33.24 2.62
CA ALA A 313 10.89 32.31 2.75
C ALA A 313 10.42 30.91 3.15
N LYS A 314 9.48 30.79 4.11
CA LYS A 314 8.87 29.52 4.51
C LYS A 314 8.12 28.85 3.35
N SER A 315 7.35 29.63 2.60
CA SER A 315 6.62 29.14 1.42
C SER A 315 7.58 28.63 0.33
N GLN A 316 8.62 29.39 0.02
CA GLN A 316 9.65 28.99 -0.95
C GLN A 316 10.41 27.72 -0.50
N ALA A 317 10.79 27.64 0.78
CA ALA A 317 11.44 26.45 1.33
C ALA A 317 10.53 25.22 1.25
N HIS A 318 9.22 25.38 1.52
CA HIS A 318 8.26 24.30 1.40
C HIS A 318 8.06 23.84 -0.06
N GLN A 319 7.99 24.79 -1.00
CA GLN A 319 7.92 24.48 -2.44
C GLN A 319 9.18 23.74 -2.91
N HIS A 320 10.36 24.18 -2.49
CA HIS A 320 11.62 23.52 -2.85
C HIS A 320 11.65 22.07 -2.34
N ARG A 321 11.31 21.84 -1.07
CA ARG A 321 11.23 20.48 -0.49
C ARG A 321 10.26 19.59 -1.26
N THR A 322 9.07 20.11 -1.55
CA THR A 322 8.05 19.36 -2.31
C THR A 322 8.53 19.03 -3.73
N GLN A 323 9.26 19.95 -4.37
CA GLN A 323 9.82 19.71 -5.70
C GLN A 323 10.96 18.68 -5.67
N GLU A 324 11.78 18.70 -4.63
CA GLU A 324 12.86 17.74 -4.42
C GLU A 324 12.32 16.33 -4.16
N GLU A 325 11.32 16.18 -3.29
CA GLU A 325 10.62 14.91 -3.06
C GLU A 325 10.01 14.35 -4.36
N LYS A 326 9.40 15.20 -5.19
CA LYS A 326 8.89 14.79 -6.51
C LYS A 326 10.00 14.32 -7.45
N ARG A 327 11.18 14.97 -7.42
CA ARG A 327 12.35 14.56 -8.22
C ARG A 327 12.90 13.22 -7.73
N GLU A 328 12.97 13.01 -6.42
CA GLU A 328 13.38 11.74 -5.82
C GLU A 328 12.42 10.61 -6.16
N ALA A 329 11.11 10.82 -6.00
CA ALA A 329 10.09 9.85 -6.39
C ALA A 329 10.15 9.50 -7.89
N ALA A 330 10.41 10.49 -8.75
CA ALA A 330 10.59 10.26 -10.18
C ALA A 330 11.82 9.39 -10.47
N ARG A 331 12.95 9.64 -9.80
CA ARG A 331 14.16 8.80 -9.91
C ARG A 331 13.90 7.37 -9.46
N GLN A 332 13.26 7.18 -8.31
CA GLN A 332 12.93 5.84 -7.81
C GLN A 332 11.98 5.08 -8.75
N LEU A 333 11.03 5.79 -9.37
CA LEU A 333 10.13 5.19 -10.34
C LEU A 333 10.87 4.78 -11.62
N GLU A 334 11.83 5.59 -12.07
CA GLU A 334 12.67 5.27 -13.22
C GLU A 334 13.57 4.06 -12.94
N GLU A 335 14.24 4.03 -11.79
CA GLU A 335 15.03 2.88 -11.32
C GLU A 335 14.19 1.61 -11.24
N TRP A 336 12.97 1.70 -10.68
CA TRP A 336 12.04 0.56 -10.62
C TRP A 336 11.60 0.08 -12.01
N ARG A 337 11.36 1.00 -12.96
CA ARG A 337 11.03 0.63 -14.35
C ARG A 337 12.20 -0.04 -15.06
N GLU A 338 13.42 0.45 -14.86
CA GLU A 338 14.61 -0.18 -15.43
C GLU A 338 14.85 -1.56 -14.85
N GLU A 339 14.71 -1.71 -13.53
CA GLU A 339 14.86 -3.00 -12.86
C GLU A 339 13.78 -3.97 -13.33
N LYS A 340 12.54 -3.49 -13.50
CA LYS A 340 11.46 -4.32 -14.04
C LYS A 340 11.76 -4.77 -15.46
N ARG A 341 12.28 -3.89 -16.31
CA ARG A 341 12.74 -4.22 -17.68
C ARG A 341 13.85 -5.26 -17.65
N ARG A 342 14.88 -5.09 -16.81
CA ARG A 342 15.98 -6.07 -16.67
C ARG A 342 15.46 -7.43 -16.23
N ASN A 343 14.52 -7.46 -15.29
CA ASN A 343 13.93 -8.71 -14.84
C ASN A 343 13.11 -9.39 -15.95
N GLU A 344 12.36 -8.63 -16.75
CA GLU A 344 11.64 -9.16 -17.92
C GLU A 344 12.61 -9.70 -18.99
N GLU A 345 13.69 -8.97 -19.28
CA GLU A 345 14.76 -9.42 -20.19
C GLU A 345 15.39 -10.73 -19.68
N HIS A 346 15.71 -10.82 -18.40
CA HIS A 346 16.25 -12.03 -17.78
C HIS A 346 15.25 -13.19 -17.77
N GLU A 347 13.96 -12.95 -17.52
CA GLU A 347 12.91 -13.96 -17.63
C GLU A 347 12.77 -14.50 -19.06
N GLU A 348 12.82 -13.63 -20.07
CA GLU A 348 12.81 -14.03 -21.49
C GLU A 348 14.07 -14.80 -21.88
N GLU A 349 15.25 -14.37 -21.42
CA GLU A 349 16.50 -15.13 -21.60
C GLU A 349 16.42 -16.53 -20.97
N GLN A 350 15.85 -16.65 -19.77
CA GLN A 350 15.64 -17.93 -19.11
C GLN A 350 14.68 -18.82 -19.90
N ARG A 351 13.55 -18.29 -20.38
CA ARG A 351 12.59 -19.03 -21.21
C ARG A 351 13.24 -19.55 -22.49
N LEU A 352 14.04 -18.71 -23.16
CA LEU A 352 14.77 -19.11 -24.36
C LEU A 352 15.80 -20.21 -24.05
N ALA A 353 16.54 -20.10 -22.94
CA ALA A 353 17.51 -21.10 -22.51
C ALA A 353 16.83 -22.45 -22.19
N GLU A 354 15.69 -22.43 -21.50
CA GLU A 354 14.89 -23.62 -21.20
C GLU A 354 14.36 -24.29 -22.46
N GLU A 355 13.83 -23.52 -23.42
CA GLU A 355 13.35 -24.03 -24.70
C GLU A 355 14.49 -24.65 -25.52
N ILE A 356 15.67 -24.03 -25.54
CA ILE A 356 16.87 -24.61 -26.16
C ILE A 356 17.26 -25.92 -25.47
N GLN A 357 17.24 -25.97 -24.14
CA GLN A 357 17.59 -27.18 -23.39
C GLN A 357 16.57 -28.30 -23.65
N LYS A 358 15.28 -27.99 -23.69
CA LYS A 358 14.21 -28.94 -24.02
C LYS A 358 14.38 -29.51 -25.43
N ARG A 359 14.67 -28.66 -26.43
CA ARG A 359 14.98 -29.09 -27.80
C ARG A 359 16.20 -29.99 -27.86
N ARG A 360 17.26 -29.68 -27.11
CA ARG A 360 18.46 -30.54 -27.01
C ARG A 360 18.12 -31.89 -26.41
N ARG A 361 17.38 -31.93 -25.29
CA ARG A 361 16.92 -33.18 -24.66
C ARG A 361 16.05 -34.01 -25.59
N ALA A 362 15.11 -33.39 -26.32
CA ALA A 362 14.28 -34.08 -27.30
C ALA A 362 15.11 -34.69 -28.43
N LYS A 363 16.10 -33.97 -28.97
CA LYS A 363 17.02 -34.51 -29.99
C LYS A 363 17.81 -35.72 -29.46
N VAL A 364 18.34 -35.62 -28.24
CA VAL A 364 19.07 -36.74 -27.60
C VAL A 364 18.15 -37.93 -27.36
N ALA A 365 16.91 -37.70 -26.90
CA ALA A 365 15.93 -38.76 -26.68
C ALA A 365 15.54 -39.47 -27.98
N VAL A 366 15.35 -38.73 -29.08
CA VAL A 366 15.06 -39.31 -30.41
C VAL A 366 16.26 -40.12 -30.91
N ALA A 367 17.49 -39.60 -30.75
CA ALA A 367 18.70 -40.35 -31.12
C ALA A 367 18.82 -41.65 -30.31
N GLY A 368 18.59 -41.60 -28.99
CA GLY A 368 18.59 -42.79 -28.12
C GLY A 368 17.48 -43.78 -28.47
N GLN A 369 16.27 -43.32 -28.82
CA GLN A 369 15.19 -44.20 -29.29
C GLN A 369 15.55 -44.91 -30.60
N LEU A 370 16.22 -44.21 -31.52
CA LEU A 370 16.69 -44.80 -32.77
C LEU A 370 17.76 -45.86 -32.50
N GLU A 371 18.71 -45.59 -31.61
CA GLU A 371 19.76 -46.53 -31.21
C GLU A 371 19.19 -47.79 -30.54
N VAL A 372 18.22 -47.64 -29.64
CA VAL A 372 17.48 -48.76 -29.04
C VAL A 372 16.71 -49.55 -30.10
N LYS A 373 16.07 -48.87 -31.06
CA LYS A 373 15.36 -49.55 -32.16
C LYS A 373 16.32 -50.37 -33.02
N LEU A 374 17.47 -49.80 -33.40
CA LEU A 374 18.48 -50.50 -34.19
C LEU A 374 19.03 -51.72 -33.45
N THR A 375 19.34 -51.60 -32.16
CA THR A 375 19.81 -52.73 -31.35
C THR A 375 18.75 -53.83 -31.20
N ILE A 376 17.46 -53.49 -31.04
CA ILE A 376 16.37 -54.48 -31.03
C ILE A 376 16.22 -55.16 -32.39
N GLU A 377 16.27 -54.40 -33.49
CA GLU A 377 16.19 -54.96 -34.85
C GLU A 377 17.34 -55.93 -35.13
N GLU A 378 18.56 -55.61 -34.68
CA GLU A 378 19.73 -56.49 -34.78
C GLU A 378 19.55 -57.78 -33.95
N GLN A 379 19.11 -57.66 -32.69
CA GLN A 379 18.82 -58.83 -31.84
C GLN A 379 17.74 -59.74 -32.44
N LEU A 380 16.68 -59.15 -33.01
CA LEU A 380 15.65 -59.91 -33.71
C LEU A 380 16.17 -60.58 -34.98
N ARG A 381 17.12 -59.95 -35.68
CA ARG A 381 17.76 -60.55 -36.87
C ARG A 381 18.62 -61.74 -36.48
N LEU A 382 19.45 -61.60 -35.46
CA LEU A 382 20.27 -62.69 -34.92
C LEU A 382 19.41 -63.86 -34.44
N ARG A 383 18.35 -63.58 -33.69
CA ARG A 383 17.40 -64.61 -33.24
C ARG A 383 16.74 -65.35 -34.41
N ARG A 384 16.36 -64.64 -35.48
CA ARG A 384 15.81 -65.29 -36.69
C ARG A 384 16.86 -66.17 -37.38
N GLU A 385 18.09 -65.71 -37.50
CA GLU A 385 19.19 -66.49 -38.08
C GLU A 385 19.47 -67.76 -37.25
N GLU A 386 19.47 -67.65 -35.92
CA GLU A 386 19.61 -68.80 -35.00
C GLU A 386 18.44 -69.78 -35.11
N GLU A 387 17.19 -69.29 -35.15
CA GLU A 387 15.99 -70.12 -35.32
C GLU A 387 16.00 -70.83 -36.69
N GLU A 388 16.44 -70.15 -37.76
CA GLU A 388 16.62 -70.78 -39.07
C GLU A 388 17.71 -71.84 -39.06
N GLU A 389 18.86 -71.59 -38.42
CA GLU A 389 19.91 -72.60 -38.27
C GLU A 389 19.42 -73.80 -37.48
N GLN A 390 18.73 -73.59 -36.36
CA GLN A 390 18.12 -74.67 -35.58
C GLN A 390 17.10 -75.45 -36.43
N GLY A 391 16.27 -74.76 -37.21
CA GLY A 391 15.34 -75.38 -38.14
C GLY A 391 16.04 -76.19 -39.24
N ARG A 392 17.19 -75.72 -39.76
CA ARG A 392 18.01 -76.48 -40.71
C ARG A 392 18.61 -77.73 -40.06
N ARG A 393 19.16 -77.61 -38.84
CA ARG A 393 19.71 -78.73 -38.08
C ARG A 393 18.63 -79.78 -37.77
N TRP A 394 17.44 -79.34 -37.34
CA TRP A 394 16.29 -80.22 -37.10
C TRP A 394 15.85 -80.96 -38.37
N LYS A 395 15.70 -80.26 -39.50
CA LYS A 395 15.37 -80.88 -40.80
C LYS A 395 16.44 -81.87 -41.24
N GLU A 396 17.71 -81.58 -40.98
CA GLU A 396 18.80 -82.50 -41.30
C GLU A 396 18.75 -83.75 -40.42
N GLU A 397 18.47 -83.59 -39.13
CA GLU A 397 18.31 -84.69 -38.17
C GLU A 397 17.09 -85.57 -38.49
N GLU A 398 15.95 -84.95 -38.81
CA GLU A 398 14.75 -85.66 -39.29
C GLU A 398 15.03 -86.44 -40.58
N ARG A 399 15.79 -85.85 -41.52
CA ARG A 399 16.22 -86.57 -42.73
C ARG A 399 17.11 -87.77 -42.39
N ARG A 400 18.06 -87.62 -41.46
CA ARG A 400 18.93 -88.72 -41.00
C ARG A 400 18.11 -89.83 -40.35
N GLU A 401 17.15 -89.48 -39.50
CA GLU A 401 16.24 -90.44 -38.87
C GLU A 401 15.37 -91.16 -39.91
N MET A 402 14.81 -90.42 -40.88
CA MET A 402 14.00 -91.01 -41.95
C MET A 402 14.83 -91.94 -42.84
N ASP A 403 16.07 -91.58 -43.16
CA ASP A 403 16.99 -92.43 -43.91
C ASP A 403 17.39 -93.69 -43.11
N GLU A 404 17.50 -93.59 -41.79
CA GLU A 404 17.73 -94.73 -40.90
C GLU A 404 16.53 -95.66 -40.83
N ARG A 405 15.32 -95.13 -40.61
CA ARG A 405 14.06 -95.90 -40.67
C ARG A 405 13.89 -96.61 -42.02
N ARG A 406 14.23 -95.94 -43.14
CA ARG A 406 14.25 -96.55 -44.47
C ARG A 406 15.26 -97.70 -44.57
N ARG A 407 16.47 -97.53 -44.01
CA ARG A 407 17.49 -98.58 -43.97
C ARG A 407 17.00 -99.79 -43.16
N GLU A 408 16.35 -99.57 -42.03
CA GLU A 408 15.78 -100.66 -41.21
C GLU A 408 14.65 -101.38 -41.93
N ALA A 409 13.72 -100.65 -42.53
CA ALA A 409 12.65 -101.22 -43.34
C ALA A 409 13.21 -102.05 -44.52
N ALA A 410 14.25 -101.56 -45.20
CA ALA A 410 14.93 -102.28 -46.26
C ALA A 410 15.58 -103.60 -45.77
N LYS A 411 16.17 -103.61 -44.57
CA LYS A 411 16.65 -104.87 -43.94
C LYS A 411 15.49 -105.84 -43.68
N GLY A 412 14.33 -105.34 -43.25
CA GLY A 412 13.12 -106.14 -43.07
C GLY A 412 12.61 -106.78 -44.37
N ILE A 413 12.56 -106.00 -45.45
CA ILE A 413 12.16 -106.46 -46.80
C ILE A 413 13.14 -107.53 -47.31
N LYS A 414 14.45 -107.34 -47.15
CA LYS A 414 15.46 -108.35 -47.55
C LYS A 414 15.21 -109.70 -46.88
N ARG A 415 14.99 -109.72 -45.55
CA ARG A 415 14.67 -110.95 -44.80
C ARG A 415 13.37 -111.62 -45.26
N PHE A 416 12.38 -110.83 -45.70
CA PHE A 416 11.14 -111.37 -46.24
C PHE A 416 11.37 -112.01 -47.61
N ASN A 417 12.10 -111.34 -48.50
CA ASN A 417 12.46 -111.85 -49.81
C ASN A 417 13.31 -113.13 -49.71
N GLU A 418 14.26 -113.20 -48.78
CA GLU A 418 15.06 -114.42 -48.52
C GLU A 418 14.19 -115.60 -48.08
N ARG A 419 13.23 -115.36 -47.16
CA ARG A 419 12.29 -116.40 -46.74
C ARG A 419 11.40 -116.89 -47.88
N ASP A 420 10.91 -115.98 -48.71
CA ASP A 420 10.06 -116.34 -49.84
C ASP A 420 10.86 -117.05 -50.94
N LEU A 421 12.11 -116.64 -51.19
CA LEU A 421 13.03 -117.35 -52.09
C LEU A 421 13.25 -118.79 -51.60
N HIS A 422 13.54 -118.99 -50.31
CA HIS A 422 13.66 -120.33 -49.74
C HIS A 422 12.38 -121.18 -49.89
N LYS A 423 11.20 -120.59 -49.71
CA LYS A 423 9.93 -121.31 -49.96
C LYS A 423 9.76 -121.70 -51.43
N VAL A 424 10.18 -120.82 -52.35
CA VAL A 424 10.12 -121.09 -53.80
C VAL A 424 11.10 -122.21 -54.17
N GLU A 425 12.33 -122.16 -53.66
CA GLU A 425 13.33 -123.23 -53.84
C GLU A 425 12.84 -124.57 -53.30
N ALA A 426 12.26 -124.59 -52.10
CA ALA A 426 11.69 -125.81 -51.52
C ALA A 426 10.54 -126.38 -52.38
N LYS A 427 9.65 -125.52 -52.90
CA LYS A 427 8.59 -125.95 -53.83
C LYS A 427 9.17 -126.52 -55.13
N LEU A 428 10.26 -125.93 -55.64
CA LEU A 428 10.94 -126.43 -56.84
C LEU A 428 11.54 -127.82 -56.60
N GLN A 429 12.21 -128.04 -55.45
CA GLN A 429 12.76 -129.34 -55.07
C GLN A 429 11.66 -130.41 -54.94
N VAL A 430 10.52 -130.08 -54.32
CA VAL A 430 9.36 -130.98 -54.24
C VAL A 430 8.85 -131.34 -55.64
N LYS A 431 8.79 -130.37 -56.55
CA LYS A 431 8.37 -130.61 -57.94
C LYS A 431 9.35 -131.55 -58.67
N GLN A 432 10.66 -131.35 -58.53
CA GLN A 432 11.68 -132.22 -59.11
C GLN A 432 11.63 -133.65 -58.54
N LEU A 433 11.35 -133.81 -57.25
CA LEU A 433 11.18 -135.14 -56.65
C LEU A 433 9.95 -135.86 -57.22
N ARG A 434 8.83 -135.15 -57.40
CA ARG A 434 7.63 -135.71 -58.04
C ARG A 434 7.90 -136.13 -59.49
N GLU A 435 8.61 -135.30 -60.24
CA GLU A 435 8.99 -135.59 -61.62
C GLU A 435 9.88 -136.85 -61.70
N LYS A 436 10.87 -136.98 -60.81
CA LYS A 436 11.68 -138.21 -60.70
C LYS A 436 10.86 -139.44 -60.30
N GLU A 437 9.88 -139.28 -59.41
CA GLU A 437 8.98 -140.36 -59.03
C GLU A 437 8.10 -140.81 -60.21
N GLU A 438 7.63 -139.86 -61.02
CA GLU A 438 6.90 -140.12 -62.26
C GLU A 438 7.78 -140.81 -63.31
N GLU A 439 9.03 -140.37 -63.49
CA GLU A 439 10.02 -141.04 -64.33
C GLU A 439 10.31 -142.48 -63.87
N GLU A 440 10.46 -142.71 -62.55
CA GLU A 440 10.61 -144.07 -62.01
C GLU A 440 9.36 -144.93 -62.25
N ARG A 441 8.16 -144.37 -62.07
CA ARG A 441 6.91 -145.07 -62.39
C ARG A 441 6.88 -145.47 -63.86
N GLN A 442 7.28 -144.58 -64.77
CA GLN A 442 7.39 -144.88 -66.20
C GLN A 442 8.43 -145.97 -66.49
N ARG A 443 9.59 -145.95 -65.81
CA ARG A 443 10.61 -147.02 -65.93
C ARG A 443 10.13 -148.37 -65.42
N ARG A 444 9.35 -148.42 -64.34
CA ARG A 444 8.74 -149.66 -63.83
C ARG A 444 7.72 -150.24 -64.82
N ILE A 445 6.96 -149.38 -65.50
CA ILE A 445 6.00 -149.80 -66.52
C ILE A 445 6.73 -150.40 -67.73
N THR A 446 7.79 -149.75 -68.22
CA THR A 446 8.56 -150.25 -69.37
C THR A 446 9.34 -151.55 -69.06
N ALA A 447 9.80 -151.74 -67.82
CA ALA A 447 10.43 -152.99 -67.40
C ALA A 447 9.42 -154.17 -67.35
N LYS A 448 8.22 -153.94 -66.79
CA LYS A 448 7.16 -154.98 -66.74
C LYS A 448 6.65 -155.39 -68.12
N LEU A 449 6.72 -154.51 -69.11
CA LEU A 449 6.37 -154.79 -70.51
C LEU A 449 7.41 -155.63 -71.26
N LYS A 450 8.68 -155.64 -70.82
CA LYS A 450 9.74 -156.46 -71.45
C LYS A 450 9.85 -157.89 -70.91
N GLU A 451 9.29 -158.18 -69.74
CA GLU A 451 9.43 -159.48 -69.06
C GLU A 451 8.28 -160.45 -69.35
N LYS A 452 7.19 -160.01 -69.98
CA LYS A 452 6.06 -160.89 -70.33
C LYS A 452 5.58 -160.66 -71.75
N VAL A 453 5.75 -161.72 -72.53
CA VAL A 453 4.86 -162.25 -73.59
C VAL A 453 5.63 -162.52 -74.89
N ASP A 454 6.38 -163.62 -74.85
CA ASP A 454 6.34 -164.68 -75.86
C ASP A 454 5.35 -165.73 -75.32
N GLY A 455 4.32 -166.10 -76.09
CA GLY A 455 3.28 -167.02 -75.61
C GLY A 455 1.96 -166.95 -76.37
N ASN A 456 2.00 -167.48 -77.60
CA ASN A 456 0.86 -167.80 -78.46
C ASN A 456 -0.16 -168.75 -77.79
N VAL A 457 -1.46 -168.42 -77.75
CA VAL A 457 -2.57 -169.41 -77.84
C VAL A 457 -3.84 -168.80 -78.43
N SER A 458 -4.18 -169.30 -79.63
CA SER A 458 -5.46 -169.79 -80.16
C SER A 458 -6.81 -169.13 -79.78
N ARG A 459 -7.57 -168.86 -80.84
CA ARG A 459 -8.85 -168.16 -80.93
C ARG A 459 -10.02 -169.16 -80.83
N ASP A 460 -10.69 -169.18 -79.69
CA ASP A 460 -11.93 -169.95 -79.50
C ASP A 460 -13.15 -169.14 -80.02
N PRO A 461 -13.93 -169.67 -80.99
CA PRO A 461 -15.06 -168.98 -81.65
C PRO A 461 -16.28 -168.67 -80.76
N SER A 462 -16.31 -169.09 -79.51
CA SER A 462 -17.54 -169.07 -78.68
C SER A 462 -17.74 -167.84 -77.78
N ARG A 463 -16.89 -166.80 -77.85
CA ARG A 463 -16.96 -165.66 -76.90
C ARG A 463 -17.97 -164.55 -77.25
N LEU A 464 -18.49 -164.50 -78.48
CA LEU A 464 -19.40 -163.42 -78.90
C LEU A 464 -20.79 -163.47 -78.22
N THR A 465 -21.07 -164.47 -77.39
CA THR A 465 -22.34 -164.66 -76.69
C THR A 465 -22.24 -164.66 -75.16
N ARG A 466 -21.11 -164.24 -74.56
CA ARG A 466 -20.97 -164.13 -73.09
C ARG A 466 -21.00 -162.67 -72.59
N PRO A 467 -21.83 -162.34 -71.59
CA PRO A 467 -21.84 -161.02 -70.97
C PRO A 467 -20.50 -160.62 -70.34
N THR A 468 -20.18 -159.33 -70.35
CA THR A 468 -18.96 -158.77 -69.74
C THR A 468 -19.10 -158.70 -68.22
N LYS A 469 -17.99 -158.77 -67.46
CA LYS A 469 -17.99 -158.66 -65.98
C LYS A 469 -18.74 -157.43 -65.43
N GLY A 470 -18.72 -156.31 -66.16
CA GLY A 470 -19.50 -155.12 -65.77
C GLY A 470 -21.02 -155.28 -65.94
N TRP A 471 -21.48 -156.27 -66.71
CA TRP A 471 -22.88 -156.66 -66.84
C TRP A 471 -23.29 -157.67 -65.75
N GLU A 472 -22.37 -158.54 -65.31
CA GLU A 472 -22.58 -159.42 -64.13
C GLU A 472 -22.70 -158.62 -62.81
N GLU A 473 -21.96 -157.52 -62.65
CA GLU A 473 -22.08 -156.59 -61.51
C GLU A 473 -23.40 -155.81 -61.52
N ARG A 474 -23.99 -155.55 -62.70
CA ARG A 474 -25.26 -154.82 -62.84
C ARG A 474 -26.51 -155.70 -62.72
N MET A 475 -26.39 -157.02 -62.85
CA MET A 475 -27.50 -157.98 -62.84
C MET A 475 -27.71 -158.71 -61.51
N LYS A 476 -26.96 -158.37 -60.45
CA LYS A 476 -27.25 -158.85 -59.09
C LYS A 476 -28.12 -157.84 -58.34
N HIS A 477 -29.40 -158.19 -58.18
CA HIS A 477 -30.41 -157.41 -57.46
C HIS A 477 -30.52 -157.79 -55.97
N ILE A 478 -31.08 -156.84 -55.18
CA ILE A 478 -31.61 -156.86 -53.79
C ILE A 478 -30.56 -156.45 -52.73
N GLY A 479 -30.72 -155.42 -51.88
CA GLY A 479 -31.89 -154.65 -51.44
C GLY A 479 -31.47 -153.45 -50.55
N PRO A 480 -32.40 -152.79 -49.83
CA PRO A 480 -32.34 -151.36 -49.48
C PRO A 480 -31.78 -151.05 -48.08
N SER A 481 -31.10 -149.91 -47.95
CA SER A 481 -30.93 -149.04 -46.76
C SER A 481 -29.57 -148.33 -46.90
N GLY A 482 -29.55 -147.01 -47.16
CA GLY A 482 -29.43 -146.01 -46.10
C GLY A 482 -27.93 -145.74 -45.84
N GLY A 483 -27.35 -144.56 -45.96
CA GLY A 483 -27.83 -143.21 -45.73
C GLY A 483 -26.73 -142.47 -44.97
N GLY A 484 -26.27 -141.33 -45.50
CA GLY A 484 -25.50 -140.32 -44.76
C GLY A 484 -24.00 -140.18 -45.12
N PRO A 485 -23.36 -139.04 -44.80
CA PRO A 485 -23.90 -137.67 -44.85
C PRO A 485 -22.96 -136.63 -45.52
N VAL A 486 -23.58 -135.74 -46.30
CA VAL A 486 -23.22 -134.32 -46.49
C VAL A 486 -23.88 -133.54 -45.31
N PRO A 487 -23.48 -132.34 -44.79
CA PRO A 487 -22.48 -131.31 -45.19
C PRO A 487 -21.64 -130.71 -44.02
N GLN A 488 -20.76 -129.74 -44.29
CA GLN A 488 -20.84 -128.42 -43.60
C GLN A 488 -20.21 -127.30 -44.46
N MET A 489 -21.06 -126.44 -45.03
CA MET A 489 -20.68 -125.16 -45.63
C MET A 489 -20.60 -124.09 -44.53
N PHE A 490 -19.49 -123.35 -44.45
CA PHE A 490 -19.41 -122.16 -43.62
C PHE A 490 -19.66 -120.90 -44.47
N HIS A 491 -20.52 -120.02 -43.96
CA HIS A 491 -20.89 -118.74 -44.56
C HIS A 491 -19.71 -117.76 -44.57
N ARG A 492 -19.59 -116.95 -45.64
CA ARG A 492 -18.58 -115.90 -45.78
C ARG A 492 -18.78 -114.83 -44.71
N ALA A 493 -17.76 -114.59 -43.88
CA ALA A 493 -17.68 -113.39 -43.04
C ALA A 493 -17.56 -112.15 -43.95
N VAL A 494 -18.39 -111.14 -43.71
CA VAL A 494 -18.32 -109.84 -44.39
C VAL A 494 -17.13 -109.06 -43.81
N PRO A 495 -16.13 -108.68 -44.64
CA PRO A 495 -15.00 -107.88 -44.17
C PRO A 495 -15.43 -106.50 -43.66
N THR A 496 -14.77 -106.00 -42.61
CA THR A 496 -15.10 -104.73 -41.91
C THR A 496 -15.18 -103.50 -42.81
N TRP A 497 -14.52 -103.50 -43.97
CA TRP A 497 -14.57 -102.42 -44.96
C TRP A 497 -15.83 -102.41 -45.85
N ARG A 498 -16.78 -103.34 -45.65
CA ARG A 498 -18.12 -103.35 -46.25
C ARG A 498 -19.25 -103.15 -45.23
N GLN A 499 -18.96 -102.57 -44.06
CA GLN A 499 -20.00 -102.00 -43.21
C GLN A 499 -20.41 -100.64 -43.79
N GLY A 500 -21.51 -100.60 -44.55
CA GLY A 500 -22.14 -99.36 -45.02
C GLY A 500 -22.27 -99.19 -46.55
N LEU A 501 -22.04 -100.24 -47.35
CA LEU A 501 -22.31 -100.28 -48.80
C LEU A 501 -23.01 -101.57 -49.23
#